data_AF-A0A1F9S8F7-F1
#
_entry.id   AF-A0A1F9S8F7-F1
#
_cell.length_a   1.000
_cell.length_b   1.000
_cell.length_c   1.000
_cell.angle_alpha   90.00
_cell.angle_beta   90.00
_cell.angle_gamma   90.00
#
_symmetry.space_group_name_H-M   'P 1'
#
loop_
_entity.id
_entity.type
_entity.pdbx_description
1 polymer ?
#
loop_
_entity_poly.entity_id
_entity_poly.type
_entity_poly.pdbx_seq_one_letter_code
_entity_poly.pdbx_strand_id
1 'polypeptide(L)'
;MKVYLSLGSNLGDRLANLQRALALLGRSGCRVVRKSSVYETAPLYYLAQPAFFNQAVVCETRLSPEGLLALIGRAEKALKRSRLVKNGPRTADIDILFYGGHVINGPGLQVPHPRLAEREFVLAPLAEIAPGLRHPVTGVSAAEMLAALKDLGGARRLPATYDEAQAWLAALPPPSASAHYSLDKIKAALAGLGRPEKHMGLVVHITGSTGKTSSACLTAAALTACGHRTGLYTSPHLTGPRERIKLGGAEISRKDFLSCLLKVESVAAGELSYFELLTAMAFLYFSQKKARFSVIEAGLGGRLDATNAADGAVAGITSVSLEHAALLGPGLKDIAAHKAGIIKEGSCALAGLRIPPAALAVIAARAAAVNAGLARPSRYTAYLGPLARRGGSFQAENGAFALSLAAMAAGLAGGEFNLNKAAAALPGAVPPGRLEALKYKGRGFILDGAHNAEGVAALLAEPALLGRRLYLVLSLMEDKALGLLVGKFAAVAEGVIFTRASSYRAADPVKLKGLLPASFAGRAEVVAAPGRALAAALRLAPAGAVVLAAGSLYLAGDIKAFLKGRTVTHPKEMLTK
;
A
#
# COMPACT_ATOMS: atom_id res chain seq x y z
N MET A 1 27.59 -35.90 9.27
CA MET A 1 26.20 -36.38 9.48
C MET A 1 25.22 -35.34 8.95
N LYS A 2 24.12 -35.77 8.30
CA LYS A 2 23.01 -34.87 7.94
C LYS A 2 22.07 -34.71 9.14
N VAL A 3 21.67 -33.49 9.43
CA VAL A 3 20.75 -33.14 10.51
C VAL A 3 19.66 -32.22 9.97
N TYR A 4 18.46 -32.33 10.53
CA TYR A 4 17.31 -31.51 10.17
C TYR A 4 16.93 -30.69 11.38
N LEU A 5 16.90 -29.36 11.24
CA LEU A 5 16.60 -28.43 12.30
C LEU A 5 15.34 -27.65 11.97
N SER A 6 14.55 -27.34 13.00
CA SER A 6 13.50 -26.32 12.94
C SER A 6 13.99 -25.06 13.63
N LEU A 7 13.78 -23.90 13.01
CA LEU A 7 14.04 -22.59 13.61
C LEU A 7 12.73 -21.82 13.72
N GLY A 8 12.52 -21.15 14.84
CA GLY A 8 11.37 -20.28 15.10
C GLY A 8 11.76 -18.94 15.69
N SER A 9 11.08 -17.85 15.31
CA SER A 9 11.24 -16.52 15.93
C SER A 9 9.93 -15.74 15.93
N ASN A 10 9.57 -15.12 17.05
CA ASN A 10 8.38 -14.25 17.14
C ASN A 10 8.61 -12.87 17.79
N LEU A 11 9.85 -12.52 18.14
CA LEU A 11 10.18 -11.19 18.69
C LEU A 11 11.09 -10.37 17.76
N GLY A 12 10.86 -9.06 17.72
CA GLY A 12 11.68 -8.12 16.99
C GLY A 12 11.71 -8.40 15.49
N ASP A 13 12.88 -8.29 14.87
CA ASP A 13 13.07 -8.63 13.46
C ASP A 13 13.23 -10.15 13.29
N ARG A 14 12.09 -10.83 13.15
CA ARG A 14 11.99 -12.29 13.10
C ARG A 14 12.84 -12.90 12.00
N LEU A 15 12.82 -12.32 10.80
CA LEU A 15 13.62 -12.74 9.65
C LEU A 15 15.12 -12.57 9.90
N ALA A 16 15.57 -11.43 10.46
CA ALA A 16 16.99 -11.25 10.78
C ALA A 16 17.44 -12.17 11.92
N ASN A 17 16.57 -12.54 12.85
CA ASN A 17 16.90 -13.52 13.88
C ASN A 17 17.16 -14.89 13.27
N LEU A 18 16.28 -15.37 12.38
CA LEU A 18 16.49 -16.64 11.66
C LEU A 18 17.80 -16.62 10.87
N GLN A 19 18.07 -15.54 10.14
CA GLN A 19 19.31 -15.39 9.36
C GLN A 19 20.57 -15.41 10.25
N ARG A 20 20.54 -14.69 11.38
CA ARG A 20 21.66 -14.67 12.34
C ARG A 20 21.86 -16.02 13.02
N ALA A 21 20.78 -16.72 13.39
CA ALA A 21 20.85 -18.07 13.94
C ALA A 21 21.59 -19.02 12.97
N LEU A 22 21.19 -19.01 11.70
CA LEU A 22 21.84 -19.83 10.67
C LEU A 22 23.31 -19.45 10.43
N ALA A 23 23.65 -18.16 10.49
CA ALA A 23 25.03 -17.72 10.36
C ALA A 23 25.91 -18.20 11.53
N LEU A 24 25.38 -18.17 12.76
CA LEU A 24 26.07 -18.66 13.96
C LEU A 24 26.31 -20.18 13.91
N LEU A 25 25.29 -20.94 13.50
CA LEU A 25 25.40 -22.39 13.29
C LEU A 25 26.44 -22.71 12.20
N GLY A 26 26.37 -22.02 11.06
CA GLY A 26 27.26 -22.20 9.91
C GLY A 26 28.74 -21.99 10.24
N ARG A 27 29.07 -20.93 11.00
CA ARG A 27 30.44 -20.60 11.41
C ARG A 27 31.02 -21.56 12.45
N SER A 28 30.19 -22.39 13.08
CA SER A 28 30.57 -23.16 14.27
C SER A 28 30.43 -24.68 14.06
N GLY A 29 30.55 -25.15 12.81
CA GLY A 29 30.60 -26.57 12.47
C GLY A 29 29.27 -27.21 12.09
N CYS A 30 28.22 -26.42 11.79
CA CYS A 30 26.93 -26.90 11.29
C CYS A 30 26.61 -26.22 9.94
N ARG A 31 27.13 -26.78 8.84
CA ARG A 31 27.04 -26.19 7.50
C ARG A 31 25.64 -26.35 6.94
N VAL A 32 24.97 -25.25 6.63
CA VAL A 32 23.63 -25.28 6.02
C VAL A 32 23.73 -25.75 4.56
N VAL A 33 22.98 -26.80 4.22
CA VAL A 33 22.92 -27.40 2.88
C VAL A 33 21.67 -26.94 2.13
N ARG A 34 20.53 -26.86 2.83
CA ARG A 34 19.24 -26.47 2.25
C ARG A 34 18.39 -25.76 3.29
N LYS A 35 17.54 -24.83 2.85
CA LYS A 35 16.59 -24.11 3.70
C LYS A 35 15.22 -24.14 3.03
N SER A 36 14.16 -24.27 3.82
CA SER A 36 12.80 -24.06 3.35
C SER A 36 12.54 -22.57 3.13
N SER A 37 11.40 -22.26 2.53
CA SER A 37 10.77 -20.97 2.68
C SER A 37 10.52 -20.66 4.16
N VAL A 38 10.31 -19.39 4.47
CA VAL A 38 9.85 -18.99 5.81
C VAL A 38 8.34 -19.11 5.85
N TYR A 39 7.80 -19.63 6.94
CA TYR A 39 6.36 -19.77 7.17
C TYR A 39 5.94 -18.94 8.37
N GLU A 40 4.88 -18.15 8.23
CA GLU A 40 4.22 -17.50 9.36
C GLU A 40 3.14 -18.43 9.94
N THR A 41 3.14 -18.60 11.26
CA THR A 41 2.14 -19.41 11.97
C THR A 41 1.65 -18.73 13.23
N ALA A 42 0.40 -18.97 13.61
CA ALA A 42 -0.13 -18.55 14.90
C ALA A 42 0.60 -19.26 16.07
N PRO A 43 0.64 -18.68 17.27
CA PRO A 43 1.12 -19.38 18.47
C PRO A 43 0.16 -20.50 18.88
N LEU A 44 0.67 -21.66 19.33
CA LEU A 44 -0.15 -22.84 19.64
C LEU A 44 -0.51 -23.04 21.13
N TYR A 45 0.24 -22.45 22.06
CA TYR A 45 0.08 -22.76 23.50
C TYR A 45 -0.20 -21.51 24.34
N TYR A 46 0.58 -20.45 24.13
CA TYR A 46 0.36 -19.15 24.76
C TYR A 46 -0.13 -18.20 23.67
N LEU A 47 -1.44 -17.97 23.58
CA LEU A 47 -2.04 -17.31 22.41
C LEU A 47 -1.79 -15.80 22.37
N ALA A 48 -1.57 -15.17 23.52
CA ALA A 48 -1.32 -13.73 23.65
C ALA A 48 0.14 -13.36 23.31
N GLN A 49 0.59 -13.68 22.10
CA GLN A 49 1.92 -13.32 21.59
C GLN A 49 1.92 -13.16 20.07
N PRO A 50 2.94 -12.49 19.49
CA PRO A 50 3.04 -12.35 18.04
C PRO A 50 3.19 -13.70 17.33
N ALA A 51 2.78 -13.74 16.06
CA ALA A 51 2.98 -14.88 15.18
C ALA A 51 4.46 -15.25 15.04
N PHE A 52 4.73 -16.54 14.80
CA PHE A 52 6.07 -17.06 14.59
C PHE A 52 6.44 -17.08 13.11
N PHE A 53 7.67 -16.71 12.79
CA PHE A 53 8.33 -17.14 11.56
C PHE A 53 9.09 -18.43 11.83
N ASN A 54 8.79 -19.46 11.04
CA ASN A 54 9.36 -20.79 11.14
C ASN A 54 10.09 -21.16 9.84
N GLN A 55 11.19 -21.90 9.97
CA GLN A 55 11.98 -22.38 8.85
C GLN A 55 12.62 -23.73 9.18
N ALA A 56 12.53 -24.69 8.27
CA ALA A 56 13.29 -25.93 8.36
C ALA A 56 14.60 -25.79 7.59
N VAL A 57 15.67 -26.39 8.11
CA VAL A 57 16.98 -26.42 7.44
C VAL A 57 17.60 -27.81 7.51
N VAL A 58 18.27 -28.17 6.41
CA VAL A 58 19.15 -29.33 6.38
C VAL A 58 20.57 -28.83 6.58
N CYS A 59 21.27 -29.39 7.56
CA CYS A 59 22.66 -29.09 7.81
C CYS A 59 23.53 -30.33 7.76
N GLU A 60 24.82 -30.14 7.52
CA GLU A 60 25.85 -31.14 7.71
C GLU A 60 26.77 -30.73 8.85
N THR A 61 26.99 -31.65 9.78
CA THR A 61 27.87 -31.43 10.93
C THR A 61 28.74 -32.65 11.24
N ARG A 62 29.90 -32.39 11.86
CA ARG A 62 30.78 -33.40 12.47
C ARG A 62 30.63 -33.47 13.99
N LEU A 63 29.83 -32.59 14.59
CA LEU A 63 29.56 -32.57 16.02
C LEU A 63 28.67 -33.74 16.42
N SER A 64 28.88 -34.32 17.61
CA SER A 64 27.93 -35.28 18.20
C SER A 64 26.55 -34.63 18.42
N PRO A 65 25.49 -35.41 18.67
CA PRO A 65 24.17 -34.87 19.01
C PRO A 65 24.21 -33.86 20.18
N GLU A 66 24.98 -34.16 21.22
CA GLU A 66 25.18 -33.30 22.40
C GLU A 66 26.00 -32.05 22.05
N GLY A 67 27.03 -32.21 21.22
CA GLY A 67 27.83 -31.09 20.72
C GLY A 67 27.00 -30.11 19.87
N LEU A 68 26.09 -30.64 19.05
CA LEU A 68 25.14 -29.84 18.27
C LEU A 68 24.12 -29.13 19.17
N LEU A 69 23.57 -29.81 20.17
CA LEU A 69 22.67 -29.21 21.15
C LEU A 69 23.35 -28.07 21.93
N ALA A 70 24.60 -28.27 22.35
CA ALA A 70 25.41 -27.23 23.01
C ALA A 70 25.68 -26.04 22.09
N LEU A 71 25.94 -26.29 20.80
CA LEU A 71 26.09 -25.23 19.80
C LEU A 71 24.79 -24.43 19.62
N ILE A 72 23.65 -25.10 19.51
CA ILE A 72 22.34 -24.46 19.43
C ILE A 72 22.11 -23.56 20.65
N GLY A 73 22.36 -24.05 21.87
CA GLY A 73 22.22 -23.26 23.08
C GLY A 73 23.09 -22.00 23.09
N ARG A 74 24.33 -22.09 22.57
CA ARG A 74 25.20 -20.90 22.40
C ARG A 74 24.63 -19.91 21.37
N ALA A 75 24.12 -20.40 20.23
CA ALA A 75 23.55 -19.56 19.19
C ALA A 75 22.31 -18.80 19.70
N GLU A 76 21.42 -19.48 20.42
CA GLU A 76 20.25 -18.88 21.04
C GLU A 76 20.62 -17.85 22.12
N LYS A 77 21.61 -18.15 22.96
CA LYS A 77 22.13 -17.22 23.97
C LYS A 77 22.70 -15.95 23.33
N ALA A 78 23.44 -16.09 22.22
CA ALA A 78 23.96 -14.96 21.46
C ALA A 78 22.86 -14.08 20.85
N LEU A 79 21.70 -14.65 20.53
CA LEU A 79 20.51 -13.93 20.06
C LEU A 79 19.67 -13.35 21.21
N LYS A 80 20.21 -13.33 22.44
CA LYS A 80 19.54 -12.83 23.63
C LYS A 80 18.18 -13.50 23.87
N ARG A 81 18.12 -14.83 23.82
CA ARG A 81 16.91 -15.59 24.17
C ARG A 81 16.43 -15.19 25.57
N SER A 82 15.39 -14.36 25.64
CA SER A 82 14.75 -13.93 26.88
C SER A 82 13.59 -14.87 27.21
N ARG A 83 13.82 -15.88 28.04
CA ARG A 83 12.76 -16.82 28.45
C ARG A 83 12.07 -16.29 29.71
N LEU A 84 11.19 -15.31 29.54
CA LEU A 84 10.44 -14.71 30.65
C LEU A 84 9.31 -15.64 31.15
N VAL A 85 8.74 -16.46 30.26
CA VAL A 85 7.65 -17.41 30.56
C VAL A 85 7.86 -18.71 29.75
N LYS A 86 7.47 -19.87 30.30
CA LYS A 86 7.47 -21.15 29.57
C LYS A 86 6.55 -21.05 28.34
N ASN A 87 7.05 -21.41 27.16
CA ASN A 87 6.38 -21.24 25.85
C ASN A 87 6.05 -19.77 25.47
N GLY A 88 6.70 -18.81 26.13
CA GLY A 88 6.54 -17.39 25.85
C GLY A 88 7.37 -16.88 24.65
N PRO A 89 7.26 -15.57 24.36
CA PRO A 89 7.92 -14.93 23.23
C PRO A 89 9.45 -15.03 23.28
N ARG A 90 10.10 -15.19 22.11
CA ARG A 90 11.55 -15.39 21.98
C ARG A 90 12.10 -14.88 20.66
N THR A 91 13.36 -14.45 20.70
CA THR A 91 14.12 -14.00 19.53
C THR A 91 14.52 -15.16 18.63
N ALA A 92 14.81 -16.34 19.19
CA ALA A 92 15.05 -17.56 18.43
C ALA A 92 14.76 -18.81 19.28
N ASP A 93 14.32 -19.87 18.61
CA ASP A 93 14.16 -21.23 19.13
C ASP A 93 14.65 -22.19 18.05
N ILE A 94 15.55 -23.11 18.38
CA ILE A 94 16.10 -24.07 17.41
C ILE A 94 15.95 -25.49 17.97
N ASP A 95 15.22 -26.34 17.26
CA ASP A 95 14.99 -27.73 17.63
C ASP A 95 15.70 -28.68 16.65
N ILE A 96 16.31 -29.75 17.17
CA ILE A 96 16.82 -30.86 16.36
C ILE A 96 15.65 -31.79 16.05
N LEU A 97 15.23 -31.84 14.78
CA LEU A 97 14.13 -32.70 14.34
C LEU A 97 14.60 -34.13 14.06
N PHE A 98 15.73 -34.27 13.35
CA PHE A 98 16.33 -35.54 12.97
C PHE A 98 17.86 -35.42 12.98
N TYR A 99 18.55 -36.50 13.35
CA TYR A 99 20.00 -36.59 13.36
C TYR A 99 20.41 -37.91 12.68
N GLY A 100 20.76 -37.85 11.39
CA GLY A 100 20.93 -39.06 10.58
C GLY A 100 19.68 -39.95 10.62
N GLY A 101 19.89 -41.27 10.74
CA GLY A 101 18.82 -42.25 11.01
C GLY A 101 18.74 -42.66 12.49
N HIS A 102 19.35 -41.89 13.40
CA HIS A 102 19.45 -42.27 14.81
C HIS A 102 18.15 -42.01 15.57
N VAL A 103 17.86 -42.90 16.52
CA VAL A 103 16.87 -42.70 17.58
C VAL A 103 17.63 -42.46 18.88
N ILE A 104 17.44 -41.28 19.48
CA ILE A 104 18.11 -40.84 20.70
C ILE A 104 17.05 -40.59 21.75
N ASN A 105 17.16 -41.25 22.90
CA ASN A 105 16.30 -41.05 24.06
C ASN A 105 17.18 -40.81 25.29
N GLY A 106 17.64 -39.57 25.47
CA GLY A 106 18.54 -39.19 26.55
C GLY A 106 18.02 -38.00 27.37
N PRO A 107 18.60 -37.75 28.57
CA PRO A 107 18.27 -36.57 29.37
C PRO A 107 18.54 -35.28 28.58
N GLY A 108 17.47 -34.54 28.26
CA GLY A 108 17.55 -33.25 27.56
C GLY A 108 17.63 -33.30 26.04
N LEU A 109 17.69 -34.47 25.41
CA LEU A 109 17.66 -34.62 23.94
C LEU A 109 16.88 -35.87 23.51
N GLN A 110 15.82 -35.65 22.74
CA GLN A 110 15.06 -36.72 22.09
C GLN A 110 15.03 -36.47 20.58
N VAL A 111 15.46 -37.47 19.80
CA VAL A 111 15.51 -37.42 18.33
C VAL A 111 14.96 -38.75 17.78
N PRO A 112 14.03 -38.74 16.80
CA PRO A 112 13.36 -37.58 16.25
C PRO A 112 12.59 -36.77 17.29
N HIS A 113 12.41 -35.47 17.07
CA HIS A 113 11.75 -34.60 18.05
C HIS A 113 10.33 -35.15 18.39
N PRO A 114 10.00 -35.39 19.67
CA PRO A 114 8.88 -36.27 20.06
C PRO A 114 7.51 -35.80 19.57
N ARG A 115 7.33 -34.47 19.42
CA ARG A 115 6.07 -33.87 18.96
C ARG A 115 6.12 -33.35 17.52
N LEU A 116 7.09 -33.76 16.71
CA LEU A 116 7.21 -33.22 15.35
C LEU A 116 5.99 -33.56 14.48
N ALA A 117 5.42 -34.76 14.67
CA ALA A 117 4.27 -35.27 13.93
C ALA A 117 2.95 -34.54 14.24
N GLU A 118 2.92 -33.70 15.28
CA GLU A 118 1.73 -32.97 15.73
C GLU A 118 1.74 -31.50 15.30
N ARG A 119 2.79 -31.05 14.59
CA ARG A 119 3.12 -29.62 14.45
C ARG A 119 3.23 -29.19 13.01
N GLU A 120 2.20 -28.54 12.50
CA GLU A 120 2.19 -27.97 11.14
C GLU A 120 3.37 -27.01 10.92
N PHE A 121 3.66 -26.13 11.90
CA PHE A 121 4.76 -25.16 11.79
C PHE A 121 6.16 -25.78 11.66
N VAL A 122 6.30 -27.08 11.99
CA VAL A 122 7.51 -27.88 11.78
C VAL A 122 7.42 -28.66 10.47
N LEU A 123 6.28 -29.33 10.25
CA LEU A 123 6.08 -30.25 9.13
C LEU A 123 5.93 -29.53 7.78
N ALA A 124 5.23 -28.39 7.70
CA ALA A 124 5.06 -27.66 6.44
C ALA A 124 6.40 -27.17 5.86
N PRO A 125 7.29 -26.50 6.64
CA PRO A 125 8.63 -26.18 6.14
C PRO A 125 9.50 -27.41 5.87
N LEU A 126 9.40 -28.47 6.69
CA LEU A 126 10.20 -29.69 6.51
C LEU A 126 9.83 -30.44 5.22
N ALA A 127 8.52 -30.58 4.96
CA ALA A 127 8.00 -31.26 3.78
C ALA A 127 8.36 -30.52 2.48
N GLU A 128 8.55 -29.20 2.51
CA GLU A 128 9.05 -28.43 1.34
C GLU A 128 10.43 -28.90 0.89
N ILE A 129 11.33 -29.20 1.85
CA ILE A 129 12.75 -29.47 1.54
C ILE A 129 13.13 -30.94 1.60
N ALA A 130 12.33 -31.75 2.29
CA ALA A 130 12.58 -33.16 2.55
C ALA A 130 11.26 -33.96 2.67
N PRO A 131 10.38 -33.95 1.65
CA PRO A 131 9.05 -34.58 1.74
C PRO A 131 9.12 -36.09 2.02
N GLY A 132 10.12 -36.77 1.45
CA GLY A 132 10.33 -38.21 1.63
C GLY A 132 11.15 -38.60 2.87
N LEU A 133 11.50 -37.67 3.77
CA LEU A 133 12.24 -38.00 4.99
C LEU A 133 11.36 -38.86 5.90
N ARG A 134 11.74 -40.12 6.08
CA ARG A 134 10.99 -41.09 6.89
C ARG A 134 11.38 -41.04 8.35
N HIS A 135 10.38 -41.10 9.22
CA HIS A 135 10.59 -41.26 10.65
C HIS A 135 11.19 -42.66 10.92
N PRO A 136 12.35 -42.78 11.59
CA PRO A 136 13.06 -44.06 11.76
C PRO A 136 12.26 -45.13 12.51
N VAL A 137 11.33 -44.73 13.37
CA VAL A 137 10.45 -45.67 14.11
C VAL A 137 9.18 -46.04 13.33
N THR A 138 8.41 -45.06 12.85
CA THR A 138 7.08 -45.31 12.24
C THR A 138 7.14 -45.57 10.74
N GLY A 139 8.27 -45.26 10.08
CA GLY A 139 8.42 -45.34 8.62
C GLY A 139 7.67 -44.26 7.83
N VAL A 140 6.81 -43.48 8.48
CA VAL A 140 5.99 -42.42 7.85
C VAL A 140 6.88 -41.23 7.43
N SER A 141 6.69 -40.74 6.22
CA SER A 141 7.45 -39.61 5.66
C SER A 141 6.95 -38.24 6.17
N ALA A 142 7.78 -37.19 6.02
CA ALA A 142 7.40 -35.83 6.40
C ALA A 142 6.13 -35.34 5.67
N ALA A 143 5.98 -35.66 4.38
CA ALA A 143 4.77 -35.32 3.62
C ALA A 143 3.54 -36.09 4.10
N GLU A 144 3.68 -37.38 4.41
CA GLU A 144 2.59 -38.20 4.96
C GLU A 144 2.19 -37.71 6.37
N MET A 145 3.16 -37.36 7.23
CA MET A 145 2.89 -36.77 8.55
C MET A 145 2.15 -35.44 8.44
N LEU A 146 2.54 -34.57 7.50
CA LEU A 146 1.84 -33.30 7.25
C LEU A 146 0.39 -33.53 6.79
N ALA A 147 0.19 -34.46 5.85
CA ALA A 147 -1.15 -34.79 5.33
C ALA A 147 -2.06 -35.45 6.39
N ALA A 148 -1.48 -36.10 7.39
CA ALA A 148 -2.21 -36.75 8.47
C ALA A 148 -2.63 -35.79 9.61
N LEU A 149 -2.19 -34.53 9.60
CA LEU A 149 -2.61 -33.54 10.61
C LEU A 149 -4.10 -33.25 10.48
N LYS A 150 -4.84 -33.46 11.58
CA LYS A 150 -6.28 -33.17 11.65
C LYS A 150 -6.57 -31.68 11.72
N ASP A 151 -5.72 -30.93 12.43
CA ASP A 151 -5.85 -29.49 12.63
C ASP A 151 -4.67 -28.76 11.99
N LEU A 152 -4.91 -28.11 10.86
CA LEU A 152 -3.95 -27.18 10.26
C LEU A 152 -4.10 -25.83 10.95
N GLY A 153 -3.02 -25.36 11.59
CA GLY A 153 -2.92 -24.06 12.25
C GLY A 153 -2.74 -22.87 11.30
N GLY A 154 -2.94 -23.08 9.98
CA GLY A 154 -2.93 -22.05 8.95
C GLY A 154 -1.52 -21.58 8.59
N ALA A 155 -0.53 -22.48 8.54
CA ALA A 155 0.84 -22.11 8.20
C ALA A 155 0.93 -21.44 6.83
N ARG A 156 1.35 -20.17 6.81
CA ARG A 156 1.38 -19.35 5.60
C ARG A 156 2.80 -19.13 5.13
N ARG A 157 3.13 -19.66 3.95
CA ARG A 157 4.44 -19.42 3.31
C ARG A 157 4.62 -17.93 2.99
N LEU A 158 5.76 -17.34 3.36
CA LEU A 158 6.13 -16.00 2.92
C LEU A 158 6.43 -15.96 1.40
N PRO A 159 6.28 -14.83 0.70
CA PRO A 159 6.48 -14.80 -0.74
C PRO A 159 7.99 -14.85 -1.04
N ALA A 160 8.37 -15.65 -2.02
CA ALA A 160 9.75 -15.71 -2.52
C ALA A 160 9.99 -14.79 -3.72
N THR A 161 8.90 -14.33 -4.36
CA THR A 161 8.94 -13.48 -5.56
C THR A 161 8.02 -12.27 -5.41
N TYR A 162 8.19 -11.28 -6.29
CA TYR A 162 7.29 -10.13 -6.33
C TYR A 162 5.85 -10.53 -6.69
N ASP A 163 5.66 -11.47 -7.61
CA ASP A 163 4.32 -11.86 -8.04
C ASP A 163 3.58 -12.61 -6.90
N GLU A 164 4.30 -13.42 -6.11
CA GLU A 164 3.78 -13.99 -4.85
C GLU A 164 3.51 -12.92 -3.80
N ALA A 165 4.36 -11.90 -3.68
CA ALA A 165 4.14 -10.78 -2.76
C ALA A 165 2.88 -9.99 -3.11
N GLN A 166 2.61 -9.78 -4.40
CA GLN A 166 1.39 -9.14 -4.85
C GLN A 166 0.16 -9.99 -4.53
N ALA A 167 0.22 -11.31 -4.74
CA ALA A 167 -0.84 -12.23 -4.36
C ALA A 167 -1.07 -12.28 -2.84
N TRP A 168 0.00 -12.28 -2.04
CA TRP A 168 -0.10 -12.15 -0.59
C TRP A 168 -0.89 -10.90 -0.23
N LEU A 169 -0.47 -9.73 -0.74
CA LEU A 169 -1.07 -8.45 -0.39
C LEU A 169 -2.55 -8.39 -0.79
N ALA A 170 -2.90 -8.93 -1.95
CA ALA A 170 -4.28 -9.01 -2.43
C ALA A 170 -5.19 -9.90 -1.54
N ALA A 171 -4.60 -10.86 -0.83
CA ALA A 171 -5.31 -11.76 0.08
C ALA A 171 -5.55 -11.15 1.47
N LEU A 172 -4.98 -9.98 1.80
CA LEU A 172 -5.22 -9.32 3.08
C LEU A 172 -6.71 -8.93 3.22
N PRO A 173 -7.30 -9.10 4.42
CA PRO A 173 -8.69 -8.74 4.65
C PRO A 173 -8.88 -7.21 4.66
N PRO A 174 -10.11 -6.72 4.43
CA PRO A 174 -10.43 -5.32 4.66
C PRO A 174 -10.17 -4.96 6.14
N PRO A 175 -9.50 -3.82 6.41
CA PRO A 175 -9.19 -3.43 7.79
C PRO A 175 -10.44 -2.92 8.52
N SER A 176 -10.68 -3.37 9.75
CA SER A 176 -11.75 -2.78 10.58
C SER A 176 -11.35 -1.41 11.11
N ALA A 177 -12.28 -0.47 11.13
CA ALA A 177 -12.07 0.87 11.67
C ALA A 177 -11.72 0.82 13.15
N SER A 178 -12.33 -0.09 13.92
CA SER A 178 -12.05 -0.28 15.34
C SER A 178 -10.60 -0.67 15.64
N ALA A 179 -9.93 -1.40 14.74
CA ALA A 179 -8.56 -1.86 14.93
C ALA A 179 -7.51 -0.97 14.24
N HIS A 180 -7.87 -0.30 13.13
CA HIS A 180 -6.91 0.36 12.25
C HIS A 180 -7.11 1.87 12.10
N TYR A 181 -8.13 2.47 12.69
CA TYR A 181 -8.28 3.94 12.73
C TYR A 181 -7.47 4.55 13.89
N SER A 182 -6.17 4.23 13.92
CA SER A 182 -5.19 4.68 14.92
C SER A 182 -3.79 4.75 14.30
N LEU A 183 -2.87 5.45 14.95
CA LEU A 183 -1.44 5.46 14.60
C LEU A 183 -0.64 4.39 15.36
N ASP A 184 -1.24 3.66 16.29
CA ASP A 184 -0.48 2.81 17.23
C ASP A 184 0.26 1.67 16.53
N LYS A 185 -0.44 0.93 15.66
CA LYS A 185 0.12 -0.22 14.95
C LYS A 185 1.24 0.20 14.00
N ILE A 186 1.02 1.23 13.18
CA ILE A 186 2.05 1.75 12.29
C ILE A 186 3.25 2.31 13.05
N LYS A 187 3.05 3.04 14.16
CA LYS A 187 4.16 3.55 15.00
C LYS A 187 4.95 2.43 15.67
N ALA A 188 4.28 1.38 16.14
CA ALA A 188 4.94 0.20 16.69
C ALA A 188 5.80 -0.51 15.65
N ALA A 189 5.26 -0.71 14.43
CA ALA A 189 6.02 -1.30 13.33
C ALA A 189 7.24 -0.44 12.94
N LEU A 190 7.06 0.88 12.81
CA LEU A 190 8.15 1.82 12.51
C LEU A 190 9.24 1.83 13.60
N ALA A 191 8.86 1.74 14.88
CA ALA A 191 9.81 1.59 15.98
C ALA A 191 10.61 0.28 15.84
N GLY A 192 9.96 -0.83 15.50
CA GLY A 192 10.61 -2.12 15.21
C GLY A 192 11.55 -2.08 13.99
N LEU A 193 11.29 -1.20 13.02
CA LEU A 193 12.15 -0.96 11.85
C LEU A 193 13.34 -0.03 12.14
N GLY A 194 13.48 0.49 13.35
CA GLY A 194 14.54 1.46 13.68
C GLY A 194 14.18 2.89 13.27
N ARG A 195 12.90 3.24 13.27
CA ARG A 195 12.37 4.59 13.02
C ARG A 195 12.74 5.20 11.66
N PRO A 196 12.48 4.50 10.53
CA PRO A 196 12.86 4.98 9.21
C PRO A 196 12.18 6.31 8.83
N GLU A 197 11.03 6.63 9.43
CA GLU A 197 10.32 7.90 9.26
C GLU A 197 11.17 9.12 9.67
N LYS A 198 12.17 8.94 10.54
CA LYS A 198 13.11 9.99 10.95
C LYS A 198 14.29 10.17 9.99
N HIS A 199 14.44 9.27 9.02
CA HIS A 199 15.62 9.17 8.17
C HIS A 199 15.28 9.19 6.67
N MET A 200 14.12 9.73 6.30
CA MET A 200 13.64 9.80 4.92
C MET A 200 13.69 11.23 4.32
N GLY A 201 14.58 12.07 4.85
CA GLY A 201 14.74 13.46 4.41
C GLY A 201 13.59 14.36 4.86
N LEU A 202 13.47 15.52 4.21
CA LEU A 202 12.41 16.48 4.50
C LEU A 202 11.07 15.95 3.98
N VAL A 203 10.09 15.83 4.87
CA VAL A 203 8.76 15.28 4.54
C VAL A 203 7.81 16.38 4.08
N VAL A 204 7.27 16.22 2.88
CA VAL A 204 6.15 17.01 2.35
C VAL A 204 4.89 16.14 2.41
N HIS A 205 4.02 16.41 3.36
CA HIS A 205 2.81 15.61 3.62
C HIS A 205 1.58 16.29 3.02
N ILE A 206 0.87 15.61 2.13
CA ILE A 206 -0.23 16.19 1.35
C ILE A 206 -1.54 15.45 1.65
N THR A 207 -2.57 16.21 1.99
CA THR A 207 -3.96 15.73 2.09
C THR A 207 -4.91 16.67 1.34
N GLY A 208 -6.19 16.31 1.32
CA GLY A 208 -7.27 17.06 0.68
C GLY A 208 -8.39 16.16 0.21
N SER A 209 -9.49 16.75 -0.24
CA SER A 209 -10.63 15.99 -0.78
C SER A 209 -10.39 15.64 -2.25
N THR A 210 -9.95 16.61 -3.04
CA THR A 210 -9.65 16.45 -4.46
C THR A 210 -8.24 16.97 -4.76
N GLY A 211 -7.55 16.38 -5.75
CA GLY A 211 -6.23 16.87 -6.21
C GLY A 211 -5.01 16.28 -5.51
N LYS A 212 -5.16 15.55 -4.39
CA LYS A 212 -4.06 14.95 -3.60
C LYS A 212 -2.97 14.26 -4.45
N THR A 213 -3.35 13.18 -5.16
CA THR A 213 -2.42 12.39 -5.98
C THR A 213 -1.74 13.25 -7.05
N SER A 214 -2.49 14.16 -7.68
CA SER A 214 -1.94 15.07 -8.69
C SER A 214 -0.89 15.98 -8.05
N SER A 215 -1.23 16.67 -6.96
CA SER A 215 -0.29 17.55 -6.25
C SER A 215 0.95 16.80 -5.74
N ALA A 216 0.80 15.58 -5.20
CA ALA A 216 1.93 14.76 -4.77
C ALA A 216 2.86 14.38 -5.93
N CYS A 217 2.32 13.87 -7.03
CA CYS A 217 3.11 13.53 -8.22
C CYS A 217 3.83 14.76 -8.79
N LEU A 218 3.13 15.89 -8.90
CA LEU A 218 3.66 17.14 -9.45
C LEU A 218 4.74 17.75 -8.55
N THR A 219 4.56 17.74 -7.22
CA THR A 219 5.56 18.22 -6.26
C THR A 219 6.82 17.36 -6.31
N ALA A 220 6.67 16.03 -6.34
CA ALA A 220 7.81 15.12 -6.44
C ALA A 220 8.59 15.30 -7.77
N ALA A 221 7.88 15.51 -8.88
CA ALA A 221 8.49 15.78 -10.17
C ALA A 221 9.24 17.11 -10.20
N ALA A 222 8.65 18.18 -9.62
CA ALA A 222 9.30 19.47 -9.49
C ALA A 222 10.62 19.39 -8.70
N LEU A 223 10.60 18.75 -7.52
CA LEU A 223 11.79 18.55 -6.69
C LEU A 223 12.85 17.67 -7.40
N THR A 224 12.41 16.61 -8.10
CA THR A 224 13.32 15.74 -8.88
C THR A 224 13.97 16.50 -10.03
N ALA A 225 13.23 17.34 -10.74
CA ALA A 225 13.76 18.16 -11.85
C ALA A 225 14.77 19.21 -11.37
N CYS A 226 14.68 19.64 -10.11
CA CYS A 226 15.70 20.45 -9.44
C CYS A 226 16.92 19.64 -8.95
N GLY A 227 17.05 18.36 -9.33
CA GLY A 227 18.21 17.53 -9.02
C GLY A 227 18.14 16.83 -7.66
N HIS A 228 16.99 16.87 -6.98
CA HIS A 228 16.87 16.24 -5.67
C HIS A 228 16.42 14.78 -5.75
N ARG A 229 17.01 13.94 -4.89
CA ARG A 229 16.57 12.56 -4.70
C ARG A 229 15.24 12.55 -3.94
N THR A 230 14.14 12.45 -4.69
CA THR A 230 12.78 12.60 -4.14
C THR A 230 12.03 11.28 -4.10
N GLY A 231 11.57 10.88 -2.92
CA GLY A 231 10.60 9.81 -2.72
C GLY A 231 9.17 10.31 -2.95
N LEU A 232 8.30 9.46 -3.48
CA LEU A 232 6.88 9.73 -3.68
C LEU A 232 6.06 8.54 -3.21
N TYR A 233 5.15 8.76 -2.26
CA TYR A 233 4.15 7.81 -1.82
C TYR A 233 2.74 8.28 -2.18
N THR A 234 1.98 7.48 -2.94
CA THR A 234 0.61 7.82 -3.42
C THR A 234 -0.40 6.71 -3.24
N SER A 235 -1.69 7.05 -3.29
CA SER A 235 -2.78 6.07 -3.28
C SER A 235 -4.07 6.60 -3.94
N PRO A 236 -4.96 5.72 -4.46
CA PRO A 236 -4.69 4.31 -4.78
C PRO A 236 -3.77 4.17 -6.01
N HIS A 237 -3.43 2.93 -6.38
CA HIS A 237 -2.78 2.64 -7.65
C HIS A 237 -3.82 2.29 -8.73
N LEU A 238 -3.45 2.35 -10.01
CA LEU A 238 -4.34 1.93 -11.10
C LEU A 238 -4.12 0.48 -11.51
N THR A 239 -2.88 0.03 -11.65
CA THR A 239 -2.58 -1.31 -12.19
C THR A 239 -1.73 -2.18 -11.26
N GLY A 240 -0.92 -1.59 -10.37
CA GLY A 240 -0.19 -2.38 -9.38
C GLY A 240 0.42 -1.58 -8.24
N PRO A 241 0.76 -2.25 -7.12
CA PRO A 241 1.20 -1.58 -5.87
C PRO A 241 2.50 -0.80 -5.99
N ARG A 242 3.39 -1.18 -6.91
CA ARG A 242 4.65 -0.46 -7.15
C ARG A 242 4.45 0.98 -7.59
N GLU A 243 3.32 1.31 -8.23
CA GLU A 243 2.97 2.68 -8.60
C GLU A 243 2.92 3.62 -7.39
N ARG A 244 2.64 3.07 -6.21
CA ARG A 244 2.51 3.83 -4.97
C ARG A 244 3.83 4.26 -4.38
N ILE A 245 4.96 3.62 -4.72
CA ILE A 245 6.26 3.91 -4.12
C ILE A 245 7.25 4.20 -5.24
N LYS A 246 7.64 5.47 -5.37
CA LYS A 246 8.60 5.91 -6.40
C LYS A 246 9.77 6.66 -5.80
N LEU A 247 10.92 6.60 -6.45
CA LEU A 247 12.12 7.38 -6.13
C LEU A 247 12.68 7.98 -7.42
N GLY A 248 12.85 9.31 -7.47
CA GLY A 248 13.33 10.00 -8.68
C GLY A 248 12.42 9.78 -9.90
N GLY A 249 11.12 9.59 -9.68
CA GLY A 249 10.13 9.30 -10.73
C GLY A 249 10.00 7.82 -11.13
N ALA A 250 10.95 6.96 -10.75
CA ALA A 250 10.90 5.53 -11.03
C ALA A 250 10.19 4.74 -9.92
N GLU A 251 9.33 3.79 -10.30
CA GLU A 251 8.74 2.82 -9.38
C GLU A 251 9.81 2.00 -8.67
N ILE A 252 9.57 1.69 -7.38
CA ILE A 252 10.37 0.72 -6.62
C ILE A 252 10.58 -0.57 -7.43
N SER A 253 11.79 -1.12 -7.40
CA SER A 253 12.09 -2.35 -8.13
C SER A 253 11.33 -3.55 -7.53
N ARG A 254 11.07 -4.60 -8.32
CA ARG A 254 10.44 -5.84 -7.83
C ARG A 254 11.22 -6.44 -6.65
N LYS A 255 12.55 -6.39 -6.71
CA LYS A 255 13.47 -6.87 -5.66
C LYS A 255 13.35 -6.04 -4.38
N ASP A 256 13.42 -4.72 -4.49
CA ASP A 256 13.32 -3.83 -3.32
C ASP A 256 11.92 -3.91 -2.71
N PHE A 257 10.87 -4.02 -3.51
CA PHE A 257 9.49 -4.20 -3.02
C PHE A 257 9.36 -5.46 -2.16
N LEU A 258 9.82 -6.61 -2.67
CA LEU A 258 9.81 -7.86 -1.92
C LEU A 258 10.65 -7.75 -0.64
N SER A 259 11.83 -7.15 -0.71
CA SER A 259 12.71 -6.95 0.45
C SER A 259 12.06 -6.07 1.51
N CYS A 260 11.40 -4.98 1.13
CA CYS A 260 10.68 -4.11 2.05
C CYS A 260 9.49 -4.84 2.67
N LEU A 261 8.68 -5.56 1.87
CA LEU A 261 7.55 -6.33 2.38
C LEU A 261 7.99 -7.31 3.46
N LEU A 262 8.96 -8.18 3.14
CA LEU A 262 9.49 -9.18 4.06
C LEU A 262 10.03 -8.56 5.34
N LYS A 263 10.71 -7.40 5.23
CA LYS A 263 11.28 -6.69 6.38
C LYS A 263 10.22 -6.06 7.27
N VAL A 264 9.18 -5.46 6.68
CA VAL A 264 8.07 -4.88 7.46
C VAL A 264 7.26 -5.99 8.12
N GLU A 265 6.88 -7.03 7.37
CA GLU A 265 6.16 -8.17 7.94
C GLU A 265 6.95 -8.82 9.08
N SER A 266 8.28 -8.95 8.92
CA SER A 266 9.17 -9.48 9.95
C SER A 266 9.01 -8.83 11.33
N VAL A 267 8.72 -7.52 11.39
CA VAL A 267 8.53 -6.80 12.66
C VAL A 267 7.06 -6.58 13.02
N ALA A 268 6.18 -6.53 12.02
CA ALA A 268 4.77 -6.22 12.18
C ALA A 268 3.93 -7.42 12.63
N ALA A 269 4.36 -8.66 12.33
CA ALA A 269 3.64 -9.86 12.72
C ALA A 269 2.18 -9.94 12.26
N GLY A 270 1.92 -9.52 11.01
CA GLY A 270 0.59 -9.57 10.41
C GLY A 270 -0.41 -8.55 10.97
N GLU A 271 0.04 -7.63 11.84
CA GLU A 271 -0.84 -6.66 12.51
C GLU A 271 -1.25 -5.48 11.61
N LEU A 272 -0.52 -5.24 10.52
CA LEU A 272 -0.77 -4.08 9.66
C LEU A 272 -1.81 -4.39 8.59
N SER A 273 -2.70 -3.43 8.36
CA SER A 273 -3.55 -3.41 7.17
C SER A 273 -2.72 -3.23 5.90
N TYR A 274 -3.35 -3.49 4.75
CA TYR A 274 -2.75 -3.24 3.43
C TYR A 274 -2.13 -1.84 3.30
N PHE A 275 -2.85 -0.81 3.76
CA PHE A 275 -2.41 0.58 3.65
C PHE A 275 -1.26 0.91 4.61
N GLU A 276 -1.33 0.45 5.86
CA GLU A 276 -0.25 0.64 6.84
C GLU A 276 1.04 -0.08 6.40
N LEU A 277 0.91 -1.30 5.88
CA LEU A 277 2.02 -2.10 5.38
C LEU A 277 2.77 -1.39 4.24
N LEU A 278 2.05 -0.91 3.21
CA LEU A 278 2.67 -0.14 2.13
C LEU A 278 3.26 1.19 2.60
N THR A 279 2.65 1.83 3.61
CA THR A 279 3.17 3.07 4.20
C THR A 279 4.51 2.82 4.89
N ALA A 280 4.60 1.78 5.73
CA ALA A 280 5.85 1.36 6.37
C ALA A 280 6.91 0.96 5.33
N MET A 281 6.53 0.25 4.27
CA MET A 281 7.43 -0.10 3.17
C MET A 281 7.98 1.14 2.47
N ALA A 282 7.14 2.16 2.21
CA ALA A 282 7.58 3.41 1.59
C ALA A 282 8.60 4.15 2.47
N PHE A 283 8.32 4.28 3.78
CA PHE A 283 9.21 4.97 4.72
C PHE A 283 10.56 4.24 4.84
N LEU A 284 10.52 2.91 4.97
CA LEU A 284 11.72 2.07 4.98
C LEU A 284 12.53 2.25 3.69
N TYR A 285 11.87 2.22 2.53
CA TYR A 285 12.52 2.36 1.23
C TYR A 285 13.18 3.74 1.07
N PHE A 286 12.47 4.83 1.39
CA PHE A 286 13.02 6.19 1.30
C PHE A 286 14.18 6.41 2.26
N SER A 287 14.11 5.83 3.47
CA SER A 287 15.20 5.84 4.42
C SER A 287 16.44 5.11 3.89
N GLN A 288 16.29 3.87 3.44
CA GLN A 288 17.40 3.06 2.89
C GLN A 288 18.04 3.69 1.65
N LYS A 289 17.23 4.31 0.80
CA LYS A 289 17.72 5.00 -0.41
C LYS A 289 18.17 6.43 -0.14
N LYS A 290 18.13 6.90 1.12
CA LYS A 290 18.57 8.23 1.56
C LYS A 290 17.89 9.34 0.75
N ALA A 291 16.56 9.30 0.67
CA ALA A 291 15.81 10.37 0.03
C ALA A 291 16.13 11.72 0.69
N ARG A 292 16.28 12.78 -0.12
CA ARG A 292 16.42 14.16 0.36
C ARG A 292 15.05 14.73 0.72
N PHE A 293 14.04 14.40 -0.09
CA PHE A 293 12.65 14.78 0.13
C PHE A 293 11.77 13.54 0.03
N SER A 294 10.75 13.45 0.88
CA SER A 294 9.72 12.43 0.80
C SER A 294 8.36 13.11 0.66
N VAL A 295 7.76 13.02 -0.52
CA VAL A 295 6.42 13.54 -0.80
C VAL A 295 5.41 12.44 -0.54
N ILE A 296 4.55 12.63 0.46
CA ILE A 296 3.68 11.59 1.00
C ILE A 296 2.23 12.06 0.88
N GLU A 297 1.41 11.32 0.14
CA GLU A 297 -0.04 11.52 0.08
C GLU A 297 -0.74 10.75 1.21
N ALA A 298 -1.58 11.43 1.99
CA ALA A 298 -2.48 10.79 2.95
C ALA A 298 -3.59 10.02 2.23
N GLY A 299 -3.89 8.81 2.71
CA GLY A 299 -4.94 7.96 2.14
C GLY A 299 -6.34 8.45 2.48
N LEU A 300 -6.61 8.66 3.77
CA LEU A 300 -7.89 9.12 4.29
C LEU A 300 -7.71 10.19 5.36
N GLY A 301 -8.31 11.36 5.13
CA GLY A 301 -8.34 12.41 6.14
C GLY A 301 -6.97 13.03 6.41
N GLY A 302 -6.21 12.55 7.39
CA GLY A 302 -4.94 13.16 7.81
C GLY A 302 -4.53 12.77 9.23
N ARG A 303 -5.22 13.27 10.25
CA ARG A 303 -4.87 13.11 11.67
C ARG A 303 -4.54 11.67 12.09
N LEU A 304 -5.40 10.73 11.72
CA LEU A 304 -5.27 9.29 12.06
C LEU A 304 -4.87 8.43 10.85
N ASP A 305 -4.42 9.05 9.76
CA ASP A 305 -3.92 8.32 8.60
C ASP A 305 -2.53 7.74 8.90
N ALA A 306 -2.25 6.51 8.45
CA ALA A 306 -0.97 5.85 8.71
C ALA A 306 0.25 6.71 8.30
N THR A 307 0.09 7.54 7.26
CA THR A 307 1.16 8.45 6.81
C THR A 307 1.51 9.54 7.80
N ASN A 308 0.59 9.89 8.71
CA ASN A 308 0.81 10.90 9.76
C ASN A 308 1.67 10.41 10.93
N ALA A 309 2.15 9.16 10.86
CA ALA A 309 3.25 8.67 11.69
C ALA A 309 4.58 9.38 11.37
N ALA A 310 4.71 9.98 10.19
CA ALA A 310 5.80 10.87 9.85
C ALA A 310 5.52 12.30 10.33
N ASP A 311 6.56 13.02 10.73
CA ASP A 311 6.47 14.44 11.04
C ASP A 311 6.78 15.26 9.78
N GLY A 312 5.72 15.81 9.17
CA GLY A 312 5.81 16.66 7.98
C GLY A 312 6.40 18.02 8.30
N ALA A 313 7.52 18.36 7.65
CA ALA A 313 8.08 19.71 7.70
C ALA A 313 7.27 20.68 6.83
N VAL A 314 6.64 20.17 5.77
CA VAL A 314 5.68 20.91 4.93
C VAL A 314 4.38 20.13 4.83
N ALA A 315 3.27 20.75 5.25
CA ALA A 315 1.92 20.22 5.13
C ALA A 315 1.17 20.88 3.97
N GLY A 316 0.60 20.09 3.06
CA GLY A 316 -0.24 20.57 1.97
C GLY A 316 -1.69 20.12 2.14
N ILE A 317 -2.65 21.04 2.09
CA ILE A 317 -4.09 20.72 2.05
C ILE A 317 -4.65 21.24 0.73
N THR A 318 -4.94 20.35 -0.22
CA THR A 318 -5.34 20.74 -1.59
C THR A 318 -6.75 21.32 -1.66
N SER A 319 -7.73 20.64 -1.06
CA SER A 319 -9.13 21.09 -0.97
C SER A 319 -9.84 20.44 0.22
N VAL A 320 -11.00 20.99 0.61
CA VAL A 320 -11.87 20.46 1.66
C VAL A 320 -13.31 20.47 1.16
N SER A 321 -13.92 19.30 1.05
CA SER A 321 -15.33 19.10 0.71
C SER A 321 -15.93 17.95 1.53
N LEU A 322 -17.26 17.84 1.55
CA LEU A 322 -17.93 16.77 2.30
C LEU A 322 -17.59 15.40 1.71
N GLU A 323 -16.96 14.55 2.53
CA GLU A 323 -16.59 13.18 2.18
C GLU A 323 -16.40 12.34 3.44
N HIS A 324 -16.62 11.03 3.34
CA HIS A 324 -16.29 10.07 4.41
C HIS A 324 -16.85 10.45 5.80
N ALA A 325 -18.08 10.98 5.84
CA ALA A 325 -18.70 11.53 7.04
C ALA A 325 -18.73 10.56 8.24
N ALA A 326 -18.83 9.25 7.96
CA ALA A 326 -18.82 8.20 8.96
C ALA A 326 -17.49 8.08 9.74
N LEU A 327 -16.37 8.57 9.19
CA LEU A 327 -15.04 8.50 9.81
C LEU A 327 -14.49 9.88 10.16
N LEU A 328 -14.71 10.88 9.29
CA LEU A 328 -14.13 12.22 9.42
C LEU A 328 -15.04 13.20 10.18
N GLY A 329 -16.30 12.84 10.41
CA GLY A 329 -17.32 13.70 10.99
C GLY A 329 -18.29 14.26 9.92
N PRO A 330 -19.50 14.68 10.34
CA PRO A 330 -20.59 15.05 9.44
C PRO A 330 -20.40 16.40 8.76
N GLY A 331 -19.59 17.29 9.33
CA GLY A 331 -19.46 18.67 8.89
C GLY A 331 -18.16 18.98 8.16
N LEU A 332 -18.18 20.07 7.39
CA LEU A 332 -17.01 20.59 6.70
C LEU A 332 -15.87 20.96 7.69
N LYS A 333 -16.23 21.49 8.87
CA LYS A 333 -15.26 21.84 9.92
C LYS A 333 -14.57 20.60 10.51
N ASP A 334 -15.30 19.50 10.69
CA ASP A 334 -14.74 18.24 11.21
C ASP A 334 -13.72 17.66 10.23
N ILE A 335 -14.07 17.63 8.95
CA ILE A 335 -13.21 17.18 7.86
C ILE A 335 -11.96 18.08 7.77
N ALA A 336 -12.13 19.41 7.88
CA ALA A 336 -11.03 20.35 7.89
C ALA A 336 -10.08 20.11 9.09
N ALA A 337 -10.63 19.89 10.30
CA ALA A 337 -9.84 19.60 11.49
C ALA A 337 -9.05 18.29 11.35
N HIS A 338 -9.67 17.25 10.79
CA HIS A 338 -9.00 15.98 10.56
C HIS A 338 -7.87 16.12 9.53
N LYS A 339 -8.07 16.87 8.45
CA LYS A 339 -7.03 17.17 7.45
C LYS A 339 -5.91 18.04 8.03
N ALA A 340 -6.25 19.06 8.81
CA ALA A 340 -5.28 19.93 9.48
C ALA A 340 -4.41 19.20 10.52
N GLY A 341 -4.80 18.01 10.96
CA GLY A 341 -4.01 17.16 11.85
C GLY A 341 -2.65 16.71 11.30
N ILE A 342 -2.36 16.93 10.02
CA ILE A 342 -1.02 16.73 9.45
C ILE A 342 -0.08 17.93 9.68
N ILE A 343 -0.61 19.09 10.10
CA ILE A 343 0.19 20.27 10.43
C ILE A 343 0.85 20.04 11.79
N LYS A 344 2.19 19.97 11.77
CA LYS A 344 3.04 19.68 12.92
C LYS A 344 3.61 20.97 13.49
N GLU A 345 4.14 20.87 14.71
CA GLU A 345 4.77 21.99 15.39
C GLU A 345 5.94 22.58 14.59
N GLY A 346 5.98 23.90 14.46
CA GLY A 346 7.01 24.64 13.73
C GLY A 346 7.07 24.37 12.22
N SER A 347 6.11 23.63 11.65
CA SER A 347 6.09 23.29 10.22
C SER A 347 5.63 24.46 9.34
N CYS A 348 5.75 24.31 8.02
CA CYS A 348 5.06 25.18 7.06
C CYS A 348 3.83 24.48 6.50
N ALA A 349 2.75 25.22 6.28
CA ALA A 349 1.50 24.72 5.74
C ALA A 349 1.08 25.50 4.49
N LEU A 350 0.53 24.80 3.49
CA LEU A 350 -0.04 25.37 2.28
C LEU A 350 -1.50 24.96 2.15
N ALA A 351 -2.41 25.94 2.17
CA ALA A 351 -3.83 25.71 1.94
C ALA A 351 -4.21 26.04 0.50
N GLY A 352 -4.84 25.12 -0.23
CA GLY A 352 -5.21 25.27 -1.63
C GLY A 352 -6.33 26.30 -1.89
N LEU A 353 -6.27 26.96 -3.06
CA LEU A 353 -7.00 28.21 -3.31
C LEU A 353 -8.52 28.13 -3.13
N ARG A 354 -9.13 26.98 -3.37
CA ARG A 354 -10.59 26.78 -3.31
C ARG A 354 -11.12 26.25 -1.98
N ILE A 355 -10.28 26.20 -0.93
CA ILE A 355 -10.75 25.80 0.41
C ILE A 355 -11.79 26.82 0.91
N PRO A 356 -13.01 26.37 1.31
CA PRO A 356 -14.04 27.28 1.79
C PRO A 356 -13.60 28.05 3.05
N PRO A 357 -14.07 29.30 3.25
CA PRO A 357 -13.64 30.15 4.38
C PRO A 357 -13.79 29.46 5.76
N ALA A 358 -14.89 28.76 5.99
CA ALA A 358 -15.12 28.04 7.25
C ALA A 358 -14.12 26.91 7.51
N ALA A 359 -13.66 26.22 6.46
CA ALA A 359 -12.62 25.19 6.57
C ALA A 359 -11.23 25.82 6.70
N LEU A 360 -10.97 26.92 5.97
CA LEU A 360 -9.72 27.66 6.06
C LEU A 360 -9.48 28.21 7.46
N ALA A 361 -10.52 28.70 8.14
CA ALA A 361 -10.45 29.16 9.53
C ALA A 361 -9.98 28.05 10.48
N VAL A 362 -10.47 26.81 10.31
CA VAL A 362 -10.03 25.65 11.11
C VAL A 362 -8.55 25.32 10.84
N ILE A 363 -8.13 25.36 9.57
CA ILE A 363 -6.73 25.13 9.18
C ILE A 363 -5.82 26.21 9.77
N ALA A 364 -6.23 27.48 9.70
CA ALA A 364 -5.49 28.61 10.27
C ALA A 364 -5.37 28.52 11.79
N ALA A 365 -6.47 28.18 12.48
CA ALA A 365 -6.46 27.97 13.93
C ALA A 365 -5.50 26.85 14.33
N ARG A 366 -5.50 25.73 13.58
CA ARG A 366 -4.54 24.64 13.81
C ARG A 366 -3.10 25.08 13.58
N ALA A 367 -2.82 25.80 12.49
CA ALA A 367 -1.47 26.29 12.20
C ALA A 367 -0.96 27.22 13.31
N ALA A 368 -1.79 28.17 13.75
CA ALA A 368 -1.47 29.06 14.86
C ALA A 368 -1.20 28.29 16.17
N ALA A 369 -2.06 27.31 16.51
CA ALA A 369 -1.94 26.52 17.73
C ALA A 369 -0.65 25.69 17.83
N VAL A 370 0.04 25.44 16.71
CA VAL A 370 1.31 24.70 16.68
C VAL A 370 2.47 25.53 16.14
N ASN A 371 2.33 26.86 16.12
CA ASN A 371 3.35 27.79 15.62
C ASN A 371 3.84 27.46 14.20
N ALA A 372 2.94 26.99 13.34
CA ALA A 372 3.22 26.69 11.95
C ALA A 372 2.89 27.88 11.04
N GLY A 373 3.76 28.18 10.08
CA GLY A 373 3.49 29.19 9.05
C GLY A 373 2.40 28.70 8.09
N LEU A 374 1.41 29.53 7.75
CA LEU A 374 0.38 29.19 6.78
C LEU A 374 0.45 30.09 5.55
N ALA A 375 0.58 29.47 4.37
CA ALA A 375 0.67 30.14 3.09
C ALA A 375 -0.45 29.71 2.12
N ARG A 376 -0.57 30.45 1.02
CA ARG A 376 -1.47 30.19 -0.11
C ARG A 376 -0.64 30.01 -1.40
N PRO A 377 -1.08 29.18 -2.36
CA PRO A 377 -0.35 28.98 -3.60
C PRO A 377 -0.11 30.29 -4.34
N SER A 378 1.11 30.44 -4.86
CA SER A 378 1.41 31.47 -5.85
C SER A 378 0.70 31.14 -7.17
N ARG A 379 0.36 32.15 -7.96
CA ARG A 379 -0.44 31.93 -9.17
C ARG A 379 0.30 31.12 -10.25
N TYR A 380 1.63 31.28 -10.40
CA TYR A 380 2.50 30.63 -11.41
C TYR A 380 1.87 30.49 -12.82
N THR A 381 0.92 31.35 -13.19
CA THR A 381 0.00 31.14 -14.32
C THR A 381 0.73 31.02 -15.65
N ALA A 382 1.80 31.78 -15.83
CA ALA A 382 2.65 31.75 -17.03
C ALA A 382 3.27 30.37 -17.34
N TYR A 383 3.42 29.51 -16.33
CA TYR A 383 4.13 28.23 -16.44
C TYR A 383 3.22 27.02 -16.65
N LEU A 384 1.90 27.20 -16.49
CA LEU A 384 0.97 26.09 -16.30
C LEU A 384 0.17 25.73 -17.56
N GLY A 385 0.31 26.50 -18.64
CA GLY A 385 -0.34 26.23 -19.93
C GLY A 385 -0.08 24.81 -20.48
N PRO A 386 1.18 24.33 -20.52
CA PRO A 386 1.48 22.96 -20.94
C PRO A 386 0.80 21.89 -20.07
N LEU A 387 0.74 22.12 -18.76
CA LEU A 387 0.10 21.21 -17.80
C LEU A 387 -1.42 21.17 -18.01
N ALA A 388 -2.05 22.33 -18.20
CA ALA A 388 -3.48 22.45 -18.48
C ALA A 388 -3.87 21.70 -19.76
N ARG A 389 -3.08 21.85 -20.85
CA ARG A 389 -3.30 21.12 -22.09
C ARG A 389 -3.16 19.60 -21.92
N ARG A 390 -2.30 19.14 -21.01
CA ARG A 390 -2.00 17.72 -20.83
C ARG A 390 -3.04 16.98 -19.99
N GLY A 391 -3.65 17.64 -19.00
CA GLY A 391 -4.51 16.98 -18.01
C GLY A 391 -5.72 17.77 -17.54
N GLY A 392 -6.07 18.88 -18.20
CA GLY A 392 -7.22 19.73 -17.88
C GLY A 392 -6.84 21.00 -17.10
N SER A 393 -7.73 21.99 -17.15
CA SER A 393 -7.58 23.28 -16.48
C SER A 393 -7.38 23.13 -14.96
N PHE A 394 -8.07 22.18 -14.32
CA PHE A 394 -7.88 21.90 -12.89
C PHE A 394 -6.47 21.41 -12.54
N GLN A 395 -5.69 20.90 -13.50
CA GLN A 395 -4.29 20.54 -13.26
C GLN A 395 -3.38 21.76 -13.16
N ALA A 396 -3.74 22.90 -13.78
CA ALA A 396 -2.99 24.13 -13.58
C ALA A 396 -3.01 24.54 -12.11
N GLU A 397 -4.17 24.49 -11.45
CA GLU A 397 -4.28 24.76 -10.01
C GLU A 397 -3.45 23.78 -9.17
N ASN A 398 -3.51 22.48 -9.49
CA ASN A 398 -2.69 21.47 -8.81
C ASN A 398 -1.19 21.72 -9.03
N GLY A 399 -0.78 22.20 -10.21
CA GLY A 399 0.58 22.55 -10.55
C GLY A 399 1.06 23.79 -9.81
N ALA A 400 0.24 24.84 -9.71
CA ALA A 400 0.53 26.02 -8.91
C ALA A 400 0.78 25.64 -7.44
N PHE A 401 -0.14 24.85 -6.88
CA PHE A 401 -0.02 24.30 -5.53
C PHE A 401 1.26 23.46 -5.37
N ALA A 402 1.55 22.59 -6.32
CA ALA A 402 2.70 21.71 -6.28
C ALA A 402 4.04 22.44 -6.36
N LEU A 403 4.15 23.47 -7.21
CA LEU A 403 5.34 24.33 -7.30
C LEU A 403 5.56 25.12 -6.02
N SER A 404 4.49 25.64 -5.40
CA SER A 404 4.60 26.33 -4.11
C SER A 404 5.09 25.38 -3.01
N LEU A 405 4.55 24.15 -2.93
CA LEU A 405 5.05 23.13 -2.00
C LEU A 405 6.51 22.78 -2.23
N ALA A 406 6.90 22.57 -3.49
CA ALA A 406 8.27 22.23 -3.85
C ALA A 406 9.24 23.38 -3.49
N ALA A 407 8.86 24.63 -3.76
CA ALA A 407 9.64 25.80 -3.40
C ALA A 407 9.81 25.95 -1.87
N MET A 408 8.73 25.76 -1.09
CA MET A 408 8.81 25.77 0.37
C MET A 408 9.71 24.67 0.92
N ALA A 409 9.56 23.44 0.41
CA ALA A 409 10.39 22.31 0.81
C ALA A 409 11.87 22.54 0.48
N ALA A 410 12.18 23.01 -0.73
CA ALA A 410 13.55 23.32 -1.15
C ALA A 410 14.16 24.43 -0.29
N GLY A 411 13.40 25.50 -0.02
CA GLY A 411 13.85 26.61 0.84
C GLY A 411 14.16 26.18 2.27
N LEU A 412 13.28 25.38 2.90
CA LEU A 412 13.52 24.82 4.25
C LEU A 412 14.74 23.90 4.30
N ALA A 413 15.06 23.22 3.21
CA ALA A 413 16.26 22.38 3.09
C ALA A 413 17.52 23.16 2.68
N GLY A 414 17.48 24.49 2.64
CA GLY A 414 18.59 25.36 2.23
C GLY A 414 19.05 25.13 0.78
N GLY A 415 18.15 24.68 -0.09
CA GLY A 415 18.44 24.37 -1.50
C GLY A 415 17.87 25.41 -2.47
N GLU A 416 18.47 25.49 -3.66
CA GLU A 416 17.93 26.29 -4.76
C GLU A 416 16.68 25.64 -5.37
N PHE A 417 15.69 26.46 -5.72
CA PHE A 417 14.51 26.04 -6.46
C PHE A 417 14.47 26.69 -7.84
N ASN A 418 14.76 25.91 -8.88
CA ASN A 418 14.68 26.38 -10.26
C ASN A 418 13.26 26.22 -10.80
N LEU A 419 12.48 27.31 -10.76
CA LEU A 419 11.08 27.33 -11.20
C LEU A 419 10.90 26.85 -12.65
N ASN A 420 11.81 27.22 -13.56
CA ASN A 420 11.72 26.83 -14.97
C ASN A 420 11.86 25.32 -15.16
N LYS A 421 12.89 24.71 -14.53
CA LYS A 421 13.09 23.25 -14.55
C LYS A 421 11.91 22.51 -13.90
N ALA A 422 11.46 23.00 -12.75
CA ALA A 422 10.34 22.43 -12.03
C ALA A 422 9.04 22.45 -12.85
N ALA A 423 8.69 23.60 -13.42
CA ALA A 423 7.50 23.77 -14.25
C ALA A 423 7.53 22.90 -15.51
N ALA A 424 8.68 22.82 -16.20
CA ALA A 424 8.84 22.04 -17.42
C ALA A 424 8.60 20.53 -17.20
N ALA A 425 8.87 20.02 -16.00
CA ALA A 425 8.67 18.60 -15.67
C ALA A 425 7.21 18.22 -15.38
N LEU A 426 6.35 19.18 -15.03
CA LEU A 426 4.98 18.92 -14.55
C LEU A 426 4.10 18.14 -15.54
N PRO A 427 4.06 18.45 -16.85
CA PRO A 427 3.18 17.74 -17.78
C PRO A 427 3.47 16.23 -17.86
N GLY A 428 4.74 15.84 -17.74
CA GLY A 428 5.15 14.43 -17.72
C GLY A 428 4.76 13.68 -16.45
N ALA A 429 4.40 14.41 -15.39
CA ALA A 429 4.09 13.88 -14.08
C ALA A 429 2.59 13.87 -13.73
N VAL A 430 1.71 14.23 -14.67
CA VAL A 430 0.26 14.07 -14.51
C VAL A 430 -0.04 12.59 -14.28
N PRO A 431 -0.66 12.21 -13.13
CA PRO A 431 -0.97 10.82 -12.89
C PRO A 431 -2.03 10.31 -13.88
N PRO A 432 -1.98 9.02 -14.25
CA PRO A 432 -2.95 8.44 -15.16
C PRO A 432 -4.39 8.52 -14.63
N GLY A 433 -5.37 8.50 -15.53
CA GLY A 433 -6.79 8.68 -15.17
C GLY A 433 -7.14 10.10 -14.72
N ARG A 434 -6.51 11.11 -15.31
CA ARG A 434 -6.81 12.55 -15.11
C ARG A 434 -6.96 13.22 -16.48
N LEU A 435 -8.21 13.39 -16.92
CA LEU A 435 -8.59 13.83 -18.26
C LEU A 435 -7.72 13.19 -19.36
N GLU A 436 -7.45 11.89 -19.22
CA GLU A 436 -6.46 11.19 -20.02
C GLU A 436 -7.09 10.77 -21.35
N ALA A 437 -6.68 11.41 -22.45
CA ALA A 437 -7.12 11.04 -23.80
C ALA A 437 -6.39 9.77 -24.29
N LEU A 438 -7.16 8.76 -24.67
CA LEU A 438 -6.68 7.44 -25.11
C LEU A 438 -7.40 7.01 -26.39
N LYS A 439 -6.89 5.95 -27.03
CA LYS A 439 -7.52 5.34 -28.21
C LYS A 439 -7.71 3.84 -28.01
N TYR A 440 -8.81 3.31 -28.54
CA TYR A 440 -9.06 1.88 -28.66
C TYR A 440 -9.62 1.57 -30.06
N LYS A 441 -8.95 0.67 -30.79
CA LYS A 441 -9.27 0.35 -32.19
C LYS A 441 -9.46 1.61 -33.07
N GLY A 442 -8.55 2.58 -32.92
CA GLY A 442 -8.58 3.85 -33.66
C GLY A 442 -9.56 4.92 -33.16
N ARG A 443 -10.54 4.56 -32.31
CA ARG A 443 -11.52 5.50 -31.74
C ARG A 443 -11.00 6.13 -30.44
N GLY A 444 -11.11 7.45 -30.32
CA GLY A 444 -10.68 8.21 -29.15
C GLY A 444 -11.71 8.18 -28.01
N PHE A 445 -11.22 8.21 -26.77
CA PHE A 445 -12.03 8.40 -25.56
C PHE A 445 -11.22 9.11 -24.48
N ILE A 446 -11.90 9.62 -23.46
CA ILE A 446 -11.29 10.28 -22.30
C ILE A 446 -11.51 9.42 -21.06
N LEU A 447 -10.48 9.31 -20.24
CA LEU A 447 -10.50 8.56 -18.98
C LEU A 447 -10.23 9.49 -17.79
N ASP A 448 -11.12 9.50 -16.80
CA ASP A 448 -10.96 10.31 -15.60
C ASP A 448 -11.44 9.60 -14.32
N GLY A 449 -10.76 9.84 -13.21
CA GLY A 449 -11.05 9.24 -11.91
C GLY A 449 -12.05 10.02 -11.04
N ALA A 450 -12.70 11.07 -11.54
CA ALA A 450 -13.66 11.89 -10.79
C ALA A 450 -14.79 11.03 -10.20
N HIS A 451 -14.97 11.11 -8.88
CA HIS A 451 -15.85 10.21 -8.12
C HIS A 451 -16.52 10.89 -6.91
N ASN A 452 -16.39 12.22 -6.80
CA ASN A 452 -17.04 13.05 -5.79
C ASN A 452 -17.65 14.29 -6.47
N ALA A 453 -18.48 15.03 -5.75
CA ALA A 453 -19.26 16.12 -6.35
C ALA A 453 -18.39 17.28 -6.88
N GLU A 454 -17.25 17.53 -6.22
CA GLU A 454 -16.26 18.56 -6.58
C GLU A 454 -15.51 18.17 -7.86
N GLY A 455 -14.94 16.96 -7.89
CA GLY A 455 -14.18 16.45 -9.03
C GLY A 455 -15.04 16.24 -10.27
N VAL A 456 -16.28 15.79 -10.13
CA VAL A 456 -17.22 15.68 -11.27
C VAL A 456 -17.55 17.06 -11.83
N ALA A 457 -17.78 18.06 -10.97
CA ALA A 457 -18.02 19.42 -11.44
C ALA A 457 -16.80 20.00 -12.18
N ALA A 458 -15.59 19.79 -11.64
CA ALA A 458 -14.36 20.22 -12.30
C ALA A 458 -14.16 19.52 -13.65
N LEU A 459 -14.40 18.21 -13.74
CA LEU A 459 -14.32 17.44 -14.97
C LEU A 459 -15.29 17.96 -16.03
N LEU A 460 -16.58 18.10 -15.68
CA LEU A 460 -17.61 18.49 -16.64
C LEU A 460 -17.51 19.95 -17.10
N ALA A 461 -16.76 20.78 -16.36
CA ALA A 461 -16.43 22.15 -16.76
C ALA A 461 -15.23 22.24 -17.72
N GLU A 462 -14.54 21.14 -18.03
CA GLU A 462 -13.38 21.17 -18.90
C GLU A 462 -13.77 21.54 -20.34
N PRO A 463 -13.04 22.48 -20.99
CA PRO A 463 -13.33 22.90 -22.37
C PRO A 463 -13.36 21.74 -23.39
N ALA A 464 -12.64 20.66 -23.10
CA ALA A 464 -12.64 19.45 -23.93
C ALA A 464 -13.99 18.71 -23.96
N LEU A 465 -14.86 18.97 -22.96
CA LEU A 465 -16.18 18.32 -22.81
C LEU A 465 -17.35 19.27 -23.04
N LEU A 466 -17.17 20.57 -22.78
CA LEU A 466 -18.23 21.58 -22.90
C LEU A 466 -18.84 21.61 -24.31
N GLY A 467 -20.17 21.57 -24.38
CA GLY A 467 -20.94 21.62 -25.63
C GLY A 467 -20.79 20.40 -26.53
N ARG A 468 -20.13 19.33 -26.07
CA ARG A 468 -19.96 18.08 -26.83
C ARG A 468 -21.05 17.07 -26.48
N ARG A 469 -21.40 16.23 -27.46
CA ARG A 469 -22.26 15.06 -27.27
C ARG A 469 -21.49 14.01 -26.46
N LEU A 470 -21.88 13.76 -25.20
CA LEU A 470 -21.16 12.86 -24.29
C LEU A 470 -21.81 11.48 -24.20
N TYR A 471 -21.00 10.44 -24.36
CA TYR A 471 -21.37 9.04 -24.10
C TYR A 471 -20.53 8.51 -22.93
N LEU A 472 -21.19 8.10 -21.86
CA LEU A 472 -20.51 7.77 -20.61
C LEU A 472 -20.29 6.28 -20.44
N VAL A 473 -19.14 5.91 -19.89
CA VAL A 473 -18.90 4.62 -19.24
C VAL A 473 -18.71 4.91 -17.76
N LEU A 474 -19.67 4.51 -16.93
CA LEU A 474 -19.76 4.97 -15.55
C LEU A 474 -19.69 3.81 -14.56
N SER A 475 -18.83 3.95 -13.56
CA SER A 475 -18.79 3.07 -12.39
C SER A 475 -18.47 3.88 -11.15
N LEU A 476 -19.35 3.84 -10.15
CA LEU A 476 -19.26 4.59 -8.89
C LEU A 476 -19.10 3.62 -7.71
N MET A 477 -18.52 4.08 -6.60
CA MET A 477 -18.42 3.30 -5.37
C MET A 477 -19.68 3.49 -4.51
N GLU A 478 -20.11 2.42 -3.83
CA GLU A 478 -21.34 2.36 -3.03
C GLU A 478 -21.38 3.41 -1.91
N ASP A 479 -20.22 3.78 -1.36
CA ASP A 479 -20.08 4.77 -0.27
C ASP A 479 -20.19 6.24 -0.72
N LYS A 480 -20.46 6.50 -2.00
CA LYS A 480 -20.54 7.87 -2.56
C LYS A 480 -21.99 8.35 -2.64
N ALA A 481 -22.16 9.66 -2.86
CA ALA A 481 -23.47 10.28 -3.05
C ALA A 481 -24.08 9.93 -4.43
N LEU A 482 -24.46 8.67 -4.61
CA LEU A 482 -24.80 8.07 -5.91
C LEU A 482 -25.82 8.89 -6.71
N GLY A 483 -26.95 9.24 -6.10
CA GLY A 483 -28.01 10.01 -6.78
C GLY A 483 -27.52 11.37 -7.27
N LEU A 484 -26.76 12.10 -6.44
CA LEU A 484 -26.17 13.39 -6.83
C LEU A 484 -25.19 13.24 -7.99
N LEU A 485 -24.30 12.23 -7.94
CA LEU A 485 -23.30 12.02 -8.99
C LEU A 485 -23.93 11.56 -10.30
N VAL A 486 -24.86 10.61 -10.26
CA VAL A 486 -25.60 10.14 -11.43
C VAL A 486 -26.37 11.30 -12.05
N GLY A 487 -27.05 12.12 -11.25
CA GLY A 487 -27.77 13.30 -11.73
C GLY A 487 -26.86 14.30 -12.46
N LYS A 488 -25.67 14.60 -11.92
CA LYS A 488 -24.70 15.49 -12.58
C LYS A 488 -24.23 14.95 -13.94
N PHE A 489 -23.95 13.66 -14.03
CA PHE A 489 -23.55 13.01 -15.28
C PHE A 489 -24.71 12.96 -16.28
N ALA A 490 -25.92 12.63 -15.82
CA ALA A 490 -27.12 12.57 -16.65
C ALA A 490 -27.49 13.93 -17.26
N ALA A 491 -27.18 15.04 -16.58
CA ALA A 491 -27.46 16.39 -17.08
C ALA A 491 -26.69 16.75 -18.37
N VAL A 492 -25.60 16.06 -18.68
CA VAL A 492 -24.72 16.35 -19.84
C VAL A 492 -24.56 15.17 -20.80
N ALA A 493 -25.09 14.00 -20.45
CA ALA A 493 -24.92 12.78 -21.23
C ALA A 493 -26.04 12.56 -22.24
N GLU A 494 -25.70 12.04 -23.41
CA GLU A 494 -26.67 11.55 -24.38
C GLU A 494 -26.94 10.05 -24.23
N GLY A 495 -25.95 9.30 -23.76
CA GLY A 495 -26.08 7.88 -23.45
C GLY A 495 -25.12 7.46 -22.35
N VAL A 496 -25.50 6.43 -21.58
CA VAL A 496 -24.74 5.95 -20.42
C VAL A 496 -24.65 4.43 -20.43
N ILE A 497 -23.44 3.90 -20.28
CA ILE A 497 -23.21 2.50 -19.99
C ILE A 497 -22.69 2.39 -18.55
N PHE A 498 -23.50 1.78 -17.69
CA PHE A 498 -23.06 1.45 -16.34
C PHE A 498 -22.29 0.13 -16.35
N THR A 499 -21.16 0.13 -15.65
CA THR A 499 -20.30 -1.05 -15.50
C THR A 499 -19.89 -1.22 -14.04
N ARG A 500 -19.40 -2.40 -13.69
CA ARG A 500 -18.86 -2.67 -12.36
C ARG A 500 -17.32 -2.69 -12.41
N ALA A 501 -16.68 -1.73 -11.74
CA ALA A 501 -15.23 -1.76 -11.56
C ALA A 501 -14.81 -2.97 -10.70
N SER A 502 -13.57 -3.45 -10.85
CA SER A 502 -13.02 -4.63 -10.14
C SER A 502 -12.67 -4.33 -8.67
N SER A 503 -13.59 -3.67 -7.96
CA SER A 503 -13.48 -3.29 -6.55
C SER A 503 -14.67 -3.84 -5.78
N TYR A 504 -14.43 -4.38 -4.60
CA TYR A 504 -15.48 -4.85 -3.68
C TYR A 504 -16.42 -3.75 -3.21
N ARG A 505 -16.05 -2.47 -3.43
CA ARG A 505 -16.84 -1.28 -3.10
C ARG A 505 -17.67 -0.77 -4.28
N ALA A 506 -17.52 -1.36 -5.47
CA ALA A 506 -18.24 -0.89 -6.65
C ALA A 506 -19.75 -1.06 -6.44
N ALA A 507 -20.51 0.01 -6.68
CA ALA A 507 -21.94 -0.03 -6.62
C ALA A 507 -22.51 -0.96 -7.69
N ASP A 508 -23.70 -1.49 -7.45
CA ASP A 508 -24.39 -2.30 -8.45
C ASP A 508 -24.78 -1.46 -9.67
N PRO A 509 -24.29 -1.75 -10.90
CA PRO A 509 -24.64 -0.96 -12.08
C PRO A 509 -26.14 -0.96 -12.40
N VAL A 510 -26.89 -2.00 -12.01
CA VAL A 510 -28.35 -2.01 -12.17
C VAL A 510 -29.00 -0.97 -11.25
N LYS A 511 -28.57 -0.90 -9.98
CA LYS A 511 -28.97 0.14 -9.03
C LYS A 511 -28.63 1.54 -9.57
N LEU A 512 -27.42 1.74 -10.09
CA LEU A 512 -27.02 3.04 -10.66
C LEU A 512 -27.90 3.46 -11.85
N LYS A 513 -28.24 2.53 -12.73
CA LYS A 513 -29.16 2.77 -13.85
C LYS A 513 -30.56 3.19 -13.35
N GLY A 514 -31.04 2.59 -12.27
CA GLY A 514 -32.32 2.95 -11.64
C GLY A 514 -32.38 4.37 -11.06
N LEU A 515 -31.23 5.05 -10.88
CA LEU A 515 -31.16 6.45 -10.44
C LEU A 515 -31.27 7.46 -11.58
N LEU A 516 -31.31 7.01 -12.84
CA LEU A 516 -31.46 7.91 -13.99
C LEU A 516 -32.90 8.42 -14.10
N PRO A 517 -33.09 9.66 -14.61
CA PRO A 517 -34.41 10.16 -14.93
C PRO A 517 -35.02 9.37 -16.10
N ALA A 518 -36.36 9.35 -16.17
CA ALA A 518 -37.11 8.61 -17.20
C ALA A 518 -36.75 8.99 -18.64
N SER A 519 -36.24 10.21 -18.86
CA SER A 519 -35.76 10.68 -20.17
C SER A 519 -34.61 9.84 -20.75
N PHE A 520 -33.92 9.02 -19.95
CA PHE A 520 -32.87 8.10 -20.40
C PHE A 520 -33.38 6.72 -20.82
N ALA A 521 -34.70 6.49 -20.88
CA ALA A 521 -35.26 5.26 -21.44
C ALA A 521 -34.67 4.99 -22.84
N GLY A 522 -34.17 3.76 -23.05
CA GLY A 522 -33.49 3.37 -24.30
C GLY A 522 -32.08 3.95 -24.52
N ARG A 523 -31.58 4.84 -23.65
CA ARG A 523 -30.27 5.50 -23.75
C ARG A 523 -29.30 5.10 -22.63
N ALA A 524 -29.69 4.12 -21.82
CA ALA A 524 -28.89 3.61 -20.72
C ALA A 524 -28.82 2.08 -20.72
N GLU A 525 -27.60 1.54 -20.66
CA GLU A 525 -27.34 0.10 -20.66
C GLU A 525 -26.48 -0.32 -19.46
N VAL A 526 -26.54 -1.59 -19.10
CA VAL A 526 -25.66 -2.20 -18.10
C VAL A 526 -24.79 -3.22 -18.81
N VAL A 527 -23.48 -3.02 -18.74
CA VAL A 527 -22.49 -3.98 -19.24
C VAL A 527 -21.50 -4.23 -18.11
N ALA A 528 -21.54 -5.43 -17.53
CA ALA A 528 -20.83 -5.71 -16.29
C ALA A 528 -19.30 -5.52 -16.39
N ALA A 529 -18.69 -5.96 -17.50
CA ALA A 529 -17.24 -5.95 -17.69
C ALA A 529 -16.75 -4.60 -18.26
N PRO A 530 -15.84 -3.87 -17.57
CA PRO A 530 -15.39 -2.53 -17.98
C PRO A 530 -14.87 -2.42 -19.42
N GLY A 531 -14.06 -3.38 -19.87
CA GLY A 531 -13.53 -3.39 -21.24
C GLY A 531 -14.63 -3.55 -22.31
N ARG A 532 -15.64 -4.38 -22.02
CA ARG A 532 -16.81 -4.54 -22.91
C ARG A 532 -17.70 -3.29 -22.88
N ALA A 533 -17.86 -2.66 -21.71
CA ALA A 533 -18.60 -1.42 -21.57
C ALA A 533 -17.96 -0.29 -22.40
N LEU A 534 -16.62 -0.15 -22.35
CA LEU A 534 -15.90 0.79 -23.20
C LEU A 534 -16.10 0.50 -24.69
N ALA A 535 -15.97 -0.76 -25.10
CA ALA A 535 -16.17 -1.14 -26.50
C ALA A 535 -17.61 -0.85 -26.98
N ALA A 536 -18.61 -1.10 -26.13
CA ALA A 536 -20.00 -0.80 -26.42
C ALA A 536 -20.24 0.72 -26.55
N ALA A 537 -19.69 1.53 -25.63
CA ALA A 537 -19.85 2.99 -25.69
C ALA A 537 -19.22 3.58 -26.96
N LEU A 538 -18.05 3.09 -27.37
CA LEU A 538 -17.38 3.50 -28.60
C LEU A 538 -18.17 3.12 -29.87
N ARG A 539 -18.90 2.00 -29.84
CA ARG A 539 -19.78 1.58 -30.93
C ARG A 539 -21.05 2.44 -31.00
N LEU A 540 -21.63 2.79 -29.86
CA LEU A 540 -22.86 3.60 -29.78
C LEU A 540 -22.63 5.08 -30.07
N ALA A 541 -21.46 5.61 -29.69
CA ALA A 541 -21.15 7.02 -29.89
C ALA A 541 -20.99 7.35 -31.40
N PRO A 542 -21.76 8.31 -31.94
CA PRO A 542 -21.64 8.72 -33.34
C PRO A 542 -20.31 9.45 -33.59
N ALA A 543 -19.99 9.68 -34.86
CA ALA A 543 -18.83 10.50 -35.23
C ALA A 543 -18.93 11.90 -34.60
N GLY A 544 -17.82 12.39 -34.05
CA GLY A 544 -17.76 13.68 -33.35
C GLY A 544 -18.21 13.68 -31.89
N ALA A 545 -18.91 12.64 -31.42
CA ALA A 545 -19.21 12.49 -29.99
C ALA A 545 -17.97 12.10 -29.18
N VAL A 546 -17.97 12.46 -27.90
CA VAL A 546 -16.90 12.14 -26.95
C VAL A 546 -17.35 11.00 -26.05
N VAL A 547 -16.56 9.93 -26.02
CA VAL A 547 -16.72 8.86 -25.01
C VAL A 547 -15.91 9.23 -23.78
N LEU A 548 -16.56 9.28 -22.62
CA LEU A 548 -15.96 9.58 -21.32
C LEU A 548 -16.15 8.41 -20.37
N ALA A 549 -15.05 7.78 -19.96
CA ALA A 549 -15.04 6.79 -18.89
C ALA A 549 -14.69 7.47 -17.56
N ALA A 550 -15.61 7.43 -16.59
CA ALA A 550 -15.49 8.17 -15.34
C ALA A 550 -16.16 7.48 -14.14
N GLY A 551 -16.05 8.08 -12.96
CA GLY A 551 -16.74 7.65 -11.75
C GLY A 551 -15.86 6.95 -10.71
N SER A 552 -14.69 6.45 -11.11
CA SER A 552 -13.70 5.91 -10.16
C SER A 552 -12.33 5.74 -10.78
N LEU A 553 -11.29 5.85 -9.93
CA LEU A 553 -9.94 5.43 -10.27
C LEU A 553 -9.84 3.92 -10.55
N TYR A 554 -10.67 3.10 -9.90
CA TYR A 554 -10.70 1.65 -10.12
C TYR A 554 -11.15 1.30 -11.54
N LEU A 555 -12.18 1.98 -12.07
CA LEU A 555 -12.59 1.85 -13.47
C LEU A 555 -11.46 2.25 -14.42
N ALA A 556 -10.73 3.32 -14.11
CA ALA A 556 -9.55 3.72 -14.89
C ALA A 556 -8.47 2.64 -14.89
N GLY A 557 -8.22 1.99 -13.76
CA GLY A 557 -7.34 0.83 -13.67
C GLY A 557 -7.81 -0.32 -14.57
N ASP A 558 -9.09 -0.68 -14.49
CA ASP A 558 -9.68 -1.77 -15.28
C ASP A 558 -9.57 -1.54 -16.78
N ILE A 559 -9.89 -0.32 -17.24
CA ILE A 559 -9.78 0.06 -18.65
C ILE A 559 -8.32 0.01 -19.11
N LYS A 560 -7.37 0.54 -18.32
CA LYS A 560 -5.95 0.52 -18.70
C LYS A 560 -5.37 -0.89 -18.72
N ALA A 561 -5.82 -1.77 -17.83
CA ALA A 561 -5.46 -3.18 -17.86
C ALA A 561 -6.03 -3.85 -19.12
N PHE A 562 -7.31 -3.61 -19.43
CA PHE A 562 -7.98 -4.13 -20.62
C PHE A 562 -7.26 -3.72 -21.92
N LEU A 563 -6.86 -2.45 -22.05
CA LEU A 563 -6.10 -1.97 -23.22
C LEU A 563 -4.76 -2.69 -23.43
N LYS A 564 -4.19 -3.27 -22.36
CA LYS A 564 -2.95 -4.04 -22.40
C LYS A 564 -3.19 -5.56 -22.48
N GLY A 565 -4.44 -6.01 -22.65
CA GLY A 565 -4.80 -7.42 -22.64
C GLY A 565 -4.63 -8.08 -21.27
N ARG A 566 -4.78 -7.33 -20.17
CA ARG A 566 -4.61 -7.79 -18.79
C ARG A 566 -5.85 -7.55 -17.96
N THR A 567 -5.93 -8.22 -16.82
CA THR A 567 -6.87 -7.92 -15.74
C THR A 567 -6.12 -7.27 -14.58
N VAL A 568 -6.85 -6.55 -13.73
CA VAL A 568 -6.34 -5.98 -12.48
C VAL A 568 -7.24 -6.39 -11.34
N THR A 569 -6.64 -6.61 -10.16
CA THR A 569 -7.37 -6.84 -8.93
C THR A 569 -7.04 -5.69 -7.99
N HIS A 570 -8.06 -4.98 -7.52
CA HIS A 570 -7.89 -3.86 -6.59
C HIS A 570 -7.95 -4.36 -5.14
N PRO A 571 -7.08 -3.86 -4.25
CA PRO A 571 -6.95 -4.39 -2.89
C PRO A 571 -8.14 -4.02 -2.00
N LYS A 572 -8.38 -4.84 -0.97
CA LYS A 572 -9.35 -4.58 0.10
C LYS A 572 -8.73 -3.70 1.19
N GLU A 573 -8.54 -2.41 0.89
CA GLU A 573 -7.72 -1.52 1.74
C GLU A 573 -8.50 -0.47 2.54
N MET A 574 -9.80 -0.28 2.28
CA MET A 574 -10.56 0.74 2.98
C MET A 574 -11.08 0.24 4.32
N LEU A 575 -11.03 1.11 5.32
CA LEU A 575 -11.61 0.88 6.63
C LEU A 575 -13.10 0.51 6.52
N THR A 576 -13.47 -0.65 7.06
CA THR A 576 -14.85 -1.11 7.21
C THR A 576 -15.31 -0.91 8.65
N LYS A 577 -16.61 -0.64 8.84
CA LYS A 577 -17.18 -0.49 10.17
C LYS A 577 -17.14 -1.80 10.95
#